data_AF-A0A812QU06-F1
#
_entry.id   AF-A0A812QU06-F1
#
_cell.length_a   1.000
_cell.length_b   1.000
_cell.length_c   1.000
_cell.angle_alpha   90.00
_cell.angle_beta   90.00
_cell.angle_gamma   90.00
#
_symmetry.space_group_name_H-M   'P 1'
#
loop_
_entity.id
_entity.type
_entity.pdbx_description
1 polymer ?
#
loop_
_entity_poly.entity_id
_entity_poly.type
_entity_poly.pdbx_seq_one_letter_code
_entity_poly.pdbx_strand_id
1 'polypeptide(L)'
;MFKILKEIADDKERCREHDQEVKVSARVTSKGSAEALQENLVQFADDLTQNAATLGTDGKIKLPKRKKNLTPEQETDKGMVALFKKLLQDDAKLGALIADLTKVPHSAELSKSLESHKETVKNIINTFDEESKVPELDMAGKKRAMEKAQDAMKPVYVDIKEGNRRCKAHGVKPSKGGETSAGRDQQERLSNAYAEFAAACRAERVRRMARMHGIM
;
A
#
# COMPACT_ATOMS: atom_id res chain seq x y z
N MET A 1 -10.27 40.51 -26.93
CA MET A 1 -10.79 39.40 -26.09
C MET A 1 -10.62 38.03 -26.73
N PHE A 2 -10.96 37.83 -28.01
CA PHE A 2 -10.78 36.53 -28.70
C PHE A 2 -9.31 36.08 -28.90
N LYS A 3 -8.34 37.00 -29.02
CA LYS A 3 -6.90 36.64 -29.14
C LYS A 3 -6.32 35.98 -27.87
N ILE A 4 -6.68 36.50 -26.70
CA ILE A 4 -6.18 36.00 -25.40
C ILE A 4 -6.71 34.58 -25.12
N LEU A 5 -7.98 34.31 -25.45
CA LEU A 5 -8.56 32.97 -25.28
C LEU A 5 -7.95 31.93 -26.22
N LYS A 6 -7.50 32.35 -27.41
CA LYS A 6 -6.79 31.47 -28.35
C LYS A 6 -5.38 31.15 -27.87
N GLU A 7 -4.64 32.14 -27.36
CA GLU A 7 -3.32 31.91 -26.76
C GLU A 7 -3.39 30.95 -25.56
N ILE A 8 -4.40 31.06 -24.70
CA ILE A 8 -4.61 30.14 -23.56
C ILE A 8 -4.92 28.71 -24.03
N ALA A 9 -5.62 28.54 -25.16
CA ALA A 9 -5.89 27.23 -25.72
C ALA A 9 -4.63 26.61 -26.35
N ASP A 10 -3.86 27.41 -27.10
CA ASP A 10 -2.60 27.00 -27.72
C ASP A 10 -1.50 26.71 -26.67
N ASP A 11 -1.58 27.31 -25.48
CA ASP A 11 -0.68 27.01 -24.34
C ASP A 11 -1.03 25.69 -23.64
N LYS A 12 -2.33 25.38 -23.52
CA LYS A 12 -2.78 24.10 -22.96
C LYS A 12 -2.41 22.91 -23.84
N GLU A 13 -2.40 23.10 -25.15
CA GLU A 13 -1.98 22.06 -26.10
C GLU A 13 -0.46 21.84 -26.04
N ARG A 14 0.34 22.92 -25.94
CA ARG A 14 1.79 22.83 -25.69
C ARG A 14 2.15 22.18 -24.36
N CYS A 15 1.41 22.48 -23.28
CA CYS A 15 1.60 21.77 -22.01
C CYS A 15 1.29 20.27 -22.13
N ARG A 16 0.28 19.88 -22.94
CA ARG A 16 -0.04 18.47 -23.18
C ARG A 16 1.03 17.76 -24.00
N GLU A 17 1.60 18.42 -25.00
CA GLU A 17 2.70 17.89 -25.80
C GLU A 17 3.96 17.71 -24.94
N HIS A 18 4.30 18.69 -24.10
CA HIS A 18 5.42 18.60 -23.17
C HIS A 18 5.21 17.50 -22.10
N ASP A 19 3.99 17.34 -21.57
CA ASP A 19 3.65 16.25 -20.64
C ASP A 19 3.68 14.86 -21.30
N GLN A 20 3.45 14.77 -22.61
CA GLN A 20 3.60 13.53 -23.38
C GLN A 20 5.07 13.21 -23.68
N GLU A 21 5.88 14.20 -24.05
CA GLU A 21 7.34 14.00 -24.23
C GLU A 21 8.02 13.58 -22.92
N VAL A 22 7.63 14.15 -21.77
CA VAL A 22 8.16 13.76 -20.45
C VAL A 22 7.78 12.32 -20.07
N LYS A 23 6.66 11.78 -20.55
CA LYS A 23 6.27 10.37 -20.32
C LYS A 23 7.13 9.36 -21.08
N VAL A 24 7.84 9.77 -22.14
CA VAL A 24 8.68 8.87 -22.93
C VAL A 24 10.12 8.79 -22.38
N SER A 25 10.56 9.75 -21.56
CA SER A 25 11.93 9.77 -20.99
C SER A 25 12.04 9.27 -19.53
N ALA A 26 10.93 8.86 -18.90
CA ALA A 26 10.88 8.51 -17.48
C ALA A 26 11.33 7.05 -17.19
N ARG A 27 12.56 6.70 -17.56
CA ARG A 27 13.29 5.56 -16.96
C ARG A 27 14.71 5.92 -16.53
N VAL A 28 14.94 7.19 -16.19
CA VAL A 28 16.13 7.61 -15.46
C VAL A 28 15.74 7.87 -14.00
N THR A 29 15.76 6.81 -13.20
CA THR A 29 15.76 6.89 -11.74
C THR A 29 17.15 7.37 -11.28
N SER A 30 17.48 8.64 -11.46
CA SER A 30 18.62 9.21 -10.74
C SER A 30 18.13 9.65 -9.36
N LYS A 31 18.45 8.86 -8.34
CA LYS A 31 18.07 9.15 -6.93
C LYS A 31 18.48 10.58 -6.50
N GLY A 32 19.57 11.12 -7.06
CA GLY A 32 20.02 12.49 -6.77
C GLY A 32 19.16 13.61 -7.39
N SER A 33 18.43 13.38 -8.50
CA SER A 33 17.62 14.44 -9.11
C SER A 33 16.35 14.72 -8.32
N ALA A 34 15.75 13.70 -7.70
CA ALA A 34 14.54 13.87 -6.89
C ALA A 34 14.83 14.58 -5.56
N GLU A 35 16.01 14.33 -4.97
CA GLU A 35 16.47 15.01 -3.76
C GLU A 35 16.80 16.48 -4.05
N ALA A 36 17.55 16.76 -5.12
CA ALA A 36 17.84 18.12 -5.57
C ALA A 36 16.57 18.89 -5.96
N LEU A 37 15.61 18.24 -6.63
CA LEU A 37 14.32 18.84 -6.96
C LEU A 37 13.51 19.19 -5.70
N GLN A 38 13.57 18.33 -4.67
CA GLN A 38 12.87 18.58 -3.41
C GLN A 38 13.54 19.71 -2.61
N GLU A 39 14.86 19.81 -2.62
CA GLU A 39 15.59 20.94 -2.02
C GLU A 39 15.27 22.26 -2.72
N ASN A 40 15.29 22.27 -4.06
CA ASN A 40 14.91 23.45 -4.84
C ASN A 40 13.45 23.86 -4.61
N LEU A 41 12.53 22.91 -4.46
CA LEU A 41 11.11 23.18 -4.16
C LEU A 41 10.91 23.78 -2.77
N VAL A 42 11.69 23.33 -1.77
CA VAL A 42 11.65 23.91 -0.42
C VAL A 42 12.19 25.34 -0.46
N GLN A 43 13.32 25.56 -1.12
CA GLN A 43 13.94 26.89 -1.22
C GLN A 43 13.05 27.87 -1.99
N PHE A 44 12.42 27.44 -3.08
CA PHE A 44 11.44 28.23 -3.82
C PHE A 44 10.21 28.60 -3.00
N ALA A 45 9.72 27.68 -2.17
CA ALA A 45 8.57 27.95 -1.30
C ALA A 45 8.93 28.86 -0.11
N ASP A 46 10.16 28.79 0.38
CA ASP A 46 10.70 29.73 1.37
C ASP A 46 10.81 31.14 0.77
N ASP A 47 11.33 31.26 -0.47
CA ASP A 47 11.42 32.53 -1.20
C ASP A 47 10.02 33.13 -1.47
N LEU A 48 9.06 32.31 -1.86
CA LEU A 48 7.67 32.75 -2.04
C LEU A 48 7.03 33.19 -0.73
N THR A 49 7.33 32.52 0.39
CA THR A 49 6.80 32.90 1.70
C THR A 49 7.40 34.22 2.17
N GLN A 50 8.70 34.44 1.94
CA GLN A 50 9.37 35.71 2.24
C GLN A 50 8.82 36.86 1.38
N ASN A 51 8.58 36.61 0.09
CA ASN A 51 7.98 37.60 -0.82
C ASN A 51 6.50 37.88 -0.52
N ALA A 52 5.74 36.88 -0.07
CA ALA A 52 4.35 37.08 0.35
C ALA A 52 4.27 37.93 1.64
N ALA A 53 5.22 37.73 2.57
CA ALA A 53 5.34 38.52 3.79
C ALA A 53 5.68 39.99 3.52
N THR A 54 6.53 40.29 2.53
CA THR A 54 6.82 41.68 2.12
C THR A 54 5.65 42.36 1.40
N LEU A 55 4.76 41.58 0.78
CA LEU A 55 3.54 42.04 0.10
C LEU A 55 2.29 42.09 1.02
N GLY A 56 2.43 41.79 2.32
CA GLY A 56 1.33 41.81 3.28
C GLY A 56 0.26 40.73 3.03
N THR A 57 0.58 39.69 2.25
CA THR A 57 -0.31 38.56 1.98
C THR A 57 0.12 37.36 2.81
N ASP A 58 -0.62 37.05 3.86
CA ASP A 58 -0.30 35.99 4.82
C ASP A 58 -0.72 34.60 4.28
N GLY A 59 -0.20 34.26 3.11
CA GLY A 59 -0.45 32.99 2.43
C GLY A 59 0.43 31.89 3.00
N LYS A 60 -0.12 31.03 3.87
CA LYS A 60 0.60 29.84 4.36
C LYS A 60 0.78 28.82 3.22
N ILE A 61 1.91 28.90 2.53
CA ILE A 61 2.30 27.91 1.52
C ILE A 61 2.52 26.57 2.24
N LYS A 62 1.71 25.56 1.90
CA LYS A 62 1.89 24.20 2.43
C LYS A 62 3.11 23.58 1.77
N LEU A 63 4.24 23.61 2.48
CA LEU A 63 5.45 22.91 2.06
C LEU A 63 5.19 21.40 1.93
N PRO A 64 5.65 20.75 0.84
CA PRO A 64 5.64 19.30 0.76
C PRO A 64 6.50 18.74 1.89
N LYS A 65 5.89 17.88 2.73
CA LYS A 65 6.59 17.22 3.83
C LYS A 65 7.81 16.48 3.28
N ARG A 66 9.01 16.75 3.83
CA ARG A 66 10.23 16.03 3.47
C ARG A 66 9.96 14.52 3.55
N LYS A 67 10.20 13.79 2.46
CA LYS A 67 10.19 12.33 2.51
C LYS A 67 11.27 11.91 3.51
N LYS A 68 10.85 11.31 4.63
CA LYS A 68 11.78 10.73 5.60
C LYS A 68 12.49 9.58 4.91
N ASN A 69 13.79 9.71 4.68
CA ASN A 69 14.61 8.60 4.20
C ASN A 69 14.56 7.49 5.25
N LEU A 70 13.94 6.37 4.88
CA LEU A 70 13.81 5.22 5.76
C LEU A 70 15.11 4.42 5.68
N THR A 71 15.58 3.92 6.82
CA THR A 71 16.66 2.94 6.81
C THR A 71 16.16 1.63 6.16
N PRO A 72 17.04 0.77 5.61
CA PRO A 72 16.63 -0.51 5.04
C PRO A 72 15.80 -1.38 5.99
N GLU A 73 16.07 -1.29 7.29
CA GLU A 73 15.30 -1.99 8.33
C GLU A 73 13.90 -1.38 8.49
N GLN A 74 13.77 -0.05 8.47
CA GLN A 74 12.47 0.62 8.49
C GLN A 74 11.63 0.33 7.24
N GLU A 75 12.27 0.19 6.08
CA GLU A 75 11.59 -0.24 4.85
C GLU A 75 11.11 -1.68 4.97
N THR A 76 11.92 -2.57 5.55
CA THR A 76 11.58 -3.98 5.78
C THR A 76 10.41 -4.12 6.76
N ASP A 77 10.45 -3.42 7.90
CA ASP A 77 9.36 -3.43 8.88
C ASP A 77 8.05 -2.87 8.29
N LYS A 78 8.16 -1.79 7.51
CA LYS A 78 7.01 -1.23 6.79
C LYS A 78 6.46 -2.24 5.77
N GLY A 79 7.33 -2.99 5.10
CA GLY A 79 6.97 -4.09 4.20
C GLY A 79 6.21 -5.21 4.90
N MET A 80 6.71 -5.66 6.07
CA MET A 80 6.05 -6.68 6.90
C MET A 80 4.64 -6.24 7.28
N VAL A 81 4.49 -5.03 7.81
CA VAL A 81 3.20 -4.47 8.24
C VAL A 81 2.23 -4.31 7.05
N ALA A 82 2.73 -3.88 5.89
CA ALA A 82 1.93 -3.75 4.68
C ALA A 82 1.47 -5.11 4.15
N LEU A 83 2.33 -6.13 4.18
CA LEU A 83 2.00 -7.49 3.76
C LEU A 83 0.96 -8.11 4.69
N PHE A 84 1.13 -8.00 6.00
CA PHE A 84 0.16 -8.51 6.98
C PHE A 84 -1.22 -7.88 6.79
N LYS A 85 -1.28 -6.55 6.62
CA LYS A 85 -2.51 -5.84 6.29
C LYS A 85 -3.16 -6.38 5.02
N LYS A 86 -2.37 -6.64 3.98
CA LYS A 86 -2.87 -7.18 2.72
C LYS A 86 -3.44 -8.59 2.89
N LEU A 87 -2.74 -9.47 3.61
CA LEU A 87 -3.20 -10.84 3.88
C LEU A 87 -4.55 -10.85 4.63
N LEU A 88 -4.71 -10.00 5.65
CA LEU A 88 -5.98 -9.83 6.36
C LEU A 88 -7.12 -9.37 5.44
N GLN A 89 -6.82 -8.46 4.50
CA GLN A 89 -7.81 -8.02 3.50
C GLN A 89 -8.14 -9.13 2.49
N ASP A 90 -7.16 -9.94 2.11
CA ASP A 90 -7.35 -11.03 1.16
C ASP A 90 -8.19 -12.17 1.77
N ASP A 91 -8.03 -12.51 3.05
CA ASP A 91 -8.93 -13.44 3.77
C ASP A 91 -10.38 -12.95 3.76
N ALA A 92 -10.62 -11.68 4.06
CA ALA A 92 -11.96 -11.09 4.03
C ALA A 92 -12.57 -11.12 2.62
N LYS A 93 -11.79 -10.78 1.59
CA LYS A 93 -12.24 -10.81 0.19
C LYS A 93 -12.52 -12.23 -0.30
N LEU A 94 -11.71 -13.21 0.10
CA LEU A 94 -11.96 -14.62 -0.21
C LEU A 94 -13.30 -15.08 0.37
N GLY A 95 -13.60 -14.72 1.62
CA GLY A 95 -14.89 -15.02 2.23
C GLY A 95 -16.08 -14.45 1.44
N ALA A 96 -15.98 -13.19 1.01
CA ALA A 96 -17.00 -12.55 0.18
C ALA A 96 -17.14 -13.22 -1.20
N LEU A 97 -16.01 -13.54 -1.85
CA LEU A 97 -15.99 -14.19 -3.16
C LEU A 97 -16.61 -15.58 -3.13
N ILE A 98 -16.34 -16.39 -2.10
CA ILE A 98 -16.95 -17.71 -1.91
C ILE A 98 -18.47 -17.57 -1.81
N ALA A 99 -18.95 -16.63 -0.99
CA ALA A 99 -20.39 -16.38 -0.85
C ALA A 99 -21.03 -15.94 -2.18
N ASP A 100 -20.34 -15.13 -2.98
CA ASP A 100 -20.85 -14.71 -4.29
C ASP A 100 -20.81 -15.81 -5.34
N LEU A 101 -19.81 -16.72 -5.29
CA LEU A 101 -19.73 -17.85 -6.21
C LEU A 101 -20.86 -18.86 -6.02
N THR A 102 -21.48 -18.94 -4.84
CA THR A 102 -22.69 -19.77 -4.64
C THR A 102 -23.86 -19.36 -5.54
N LYS A 103 -23.86 -18.11 -6.02
CA LYS A 103 -24.88 -17.56 -6.95
C LYS A 103 -24.55 -17.85 -8.41
N VAL A 104 -23.39 -18.43 -8.70
CA VAL A 104 -22.90 -18.72 -10.04
C VAL A 104 -23.07 -20.20 -10.36
N PRO A 105 -23.75 -20.58 -11.46
CA PRO A 105 -23.85 -21.98 -11.88
C PRO A 105 -22.48 -22.60 -12.18
N HIS A 106 -22.31 -23.90 -11.90
CA HIS A 106 -21.08 -24.67 -12.20
C HIS A 106 -19.78 -24.10 -11.58
N SER A 107 -19.89 -23.38 -10.46
CA SER A 107 -18.75 -22.82 -9.71
C SER A 107 -18.32 -23.66 -8.50
N ALA A 108 -18.95 -24.81 -8.26
CA ALA A 108 -18.80 -25.57 -7.02
C ALA A 108 -17.35 -26.03 -6.76
N GLU A 109 -16.65 -26.50 -7.80
CA GLU A 109 -15.24 -26.90 -7.70
C GLU A 109 -14.32 -25.72 -7.37
N LEU A 110 -14.54 -24.57 -8.01
CA LEU A 110 -13.78 -23.36 -7.74
C LEU A 110 -14.07 -22.82 -6.32
N SER A 111 -15.31 -22.93 -5.86
CA SER A 111 -15.69 -22.53 -4.51
C SER A 111 -14.97 -23.39 -3.46
N LYS A 112 -14.91 -24.71 -3.65
CA LYS A 112 -14.12 -25.61 -2.78
C LYS A 112 -12.63 -25.30 -2.79
N SER A 113 -12.06 -25.01 -3.97
CA SER A 113 -10.65 -24.57 -4.08
C SER A 113 -10.42 -23.29 -3.26
N LEU A 114 -11.30 -22.30 -3.38
CA LEU A 114 -11.20 -21.03 -2.66
C LEU A 114 -11.42 -21.18 -1.14
N GLU A 115 -12.24 -22.13 -0.70
CA GLU A 115 -12.35 -22.49 0.71
C GLU A 115 -11.03 -23.04 1.27
N SER A 116 -10.37 -23.94 0.54
CA SER A 116 -9.03 -24.43 0.91
C SER A 116 -7.97 -23.31 0.88
N HIS A 117 -8.06 -22.40 -0.09
CA HIS A 117 -7.18 -21.23 -0.14
C HIS A 117 -7.42 -20.29 1.05
N LYS A 118 -8.67 -20.14 1.53
CA LYS A 118 -8.97 -19.33 2.71
C LYS A 118 -8.30 -19.90 3.97
N GLU A 119 -8.30 -21.22 4.14
CA GLU A 119 -7.54 -21.87 5.21
C GLU A 119 -6.03 -21.65 5.05
N THR A 120 -5.53 -21.74 3.81
CA THR A 120 -4.12 -21.42 3.49
C THR A 120 -3.76 -20.00 3.88
N VAL A 121 -4.59 -19.00 3.55
CA VAL A 121 -4.35 -17.59 3.93
C VAL A 121 -4.33 -17.43 5.44
N LYS A 122 -5.25 -18.06 6.18
CA LYS A 122 -5.26 -18.04 7.66
C LYS A 122 -3.99 -18.64 8.26
N ASN A 123 -3.53 -19.76 7.72
CA ASN A 123 -2.29 -20.37 8.16
C ASN A 123 -1.08 -19.46 7.91
N ILE A 124 -1.01 -18.83 6.73
CA ILE A 124 0.04 -17.84 6.42
C ILE A 124 -0.01 -16.67 7.40
N ILE A 125 -1.21 -16.11 7.68
CA ILE A 125 -1.39 -15.02 8.64
C ILE A 125 -0.85 -15.40 10.02
N ASN A 126 -1.23 -16.59 10.52
CA ASN A 126 -0.81 -17.07 11.84
C ASN A 126 0.70 -17.26 11.90
N THR A 127 1.29 -17.95 10.91
CA THR A 127 2.75 -18.15 10.85
C THR A 127 3.49 -16.82 10.73
N PHE A 128 2.98 -15.87 9.95
CA PHE A 128 3.62 -14.58 9.76
C PHE A 128 3.53 -13.68 11.01
N ASP A 129 2.42 -13.76 11.75
CA ASP A 129 2.26 -13.09 13.05
C ASP A 129 3.19 -13.68 14.12
N GLU A 130 3.26 -15.02 14.20
CA GLU A 130 4.19 -15.72 15.11
C GLU A 130 5.64 -15.38 14.80
N GLU A 131 6.04 -15.44 13.53
CA GLU A 131 7.37 -15.05 13.09
C GLU A 131 7.63 -13.59 13.52
N SER A 132 6.71 -12.64 13.29
CA SER A 132 6.93 -11.23 13.66
C SER A 132 7.16 -10.97 15.16
N LYS A 133 6.74 -11.88 16.04
CA LYS A 133 6.88 -11.80 17.50
C LYS A 133 8.21 -12.34 18.00
N VAL A 134 9.01 -12.99 17.15
CA VAL A 134 10.35 -13.49 17.51
C VAL A 134 11.32 -12.30 17.69
N PRO A 135 11.84 -12.03 18.91
CA PRO A 135 12.67 -10.86 19.23
C PRO A 135 14.06 -10.83 18.57
N GLU A 136 14.39 -11.85 17.78
CA GLU A 136 15.72 -12.06 17.21
C GLU A 136 15.72 -12.14 15.68
N LEU A 137 14.56 -11.99 15.02
CA LEU A 137 14.51 -12.03 13.56
C LEU A 137 15.29 -10.86 12.95
N ASP A 138 16.45 -11.20 12.39
CA ASP A 138 17.26 -10.31 11.60
C ASP A 138 16.55 -9.90 10.29
N MET A 139 17.13 -8.92 9.61
CA MET A 139 16.55 -8.46 8.34
C MET A 139 16.44 -9.58 7.30
N ALA A 140 17.34 -10.56 7.32
CA ALA A 140 17.31 -11.68 6.40
C ALA A 140 16.10 -12.59 6.66
N GLY A 141 15.83 -12.91 7.93
CA GLY A 141 14.68 -13.69 8.34
C GLY A 141 13.36 -12.99 8.01
N LYS A 142 13.24 -11.69 8.28
CA LYS A 142 12.05 -10.89 7.89
C LYS A 142 11.82 -10.92 6.37
N LYS A 143 12.88 -10.80 5.56
CA LYS A 143 12.77 -10.89 4.10
C LYS A 143 12.32 -12.28 3.64
N ARG A 144 12.89 -13.35 4.21
CA ARG A 144 12.49 -14.73 3.91
C ARG A 144 11.03 -14.99 4.28
N ALA A 145 10.59 -14.52 5.44
CA ALA A 145 9.19 -14.59 5.87
C ALA A 145 8.25 -13.93 4.86
N MET A 146 8.58 -12.71 4.42
CA MET A 146 7.80 -11.98 3.41
C MET A 146 7.76 -12.73 2.08
N GLU A 147 8.89 -13.21 1.60
CA GLU A 147 8.98 -13.93 0.32
C GLU A 147 8.19 -15.24 0.37
N LYS A 148 8.34 -16.02 1.43
CA LYS A 148 7.58 -17.26 1.67
C LYS A 148 6.07 -17.01 1.67
N ALA A 149 5.62 -15.97 2.38
CA ALA A 149 4.20 -15.60 2.41
C ALA A 149 3.71 -15.14 1.03
N GLN A 150 4.51 -14.36 0.28
CA GLN A 150 4.15 -13.92 -1.07
C GLN A 150 4.07 -15.09 -2.06
N ASP A 151 5.00 -16.02 -1.99
CA ASP A 151 5.04 -17.20 -2.85
C ASP A 151 3.85 -18.13 -2.59
N ALA A 152 3.50 -18.36 -1.33
CA ALA A 152 2.34 -19.15 -0.95
C ALA A 152 1.01 -18.51 -1.42
N MET A 153 0.96 -17.18 -1.56
CA MET A 153 -0.22 -16.46 -2.07
C MET A 153 -0.34 -16.45 -3.59
N LYS A 154 0.71 -16.79 -4.36
CA LYS A 154 0.65 -16.82 -5.84
C LYS A 154 -0.49 -17.68 -6.38
N PRO A 155 -0.66 -18.96 -5.99
CA PRO A 155 -1.76 -19.79 -6.48
C PRO A 155 -3.13 -19.24 -6.06
N VAL A 156 -3.25 -18.71 -4.83
CA VAL A 156 -4.48 -18.10 -4.32
C VAL A 156 -4.95 -16.97 -5.22
N TYR A 157 -4.04 -16.12 -5.69
CA TYR A 157 -4.38 -14.98 -6.55
C TYR A 157 -4.83 -15.38 -7.96
N VAL A 158 -4.42 -16.54 -8.47
CA VAL A 158 -4.93 -17.07 -9.75
C VAL A 158 -6.40 -17.42 -9.60
N ASP A 159 -6.76 -18.18 -8.57
CA ASP A 159 -8.13 -18.62 -8.34
C ASP A 159 -9.06 -17.47 -7.94
N ILE A 160 -8.57 -16.48 -7.18
CA ILE A 160 -9.33 -15.24 -6.89
C ILE A 160 -9.67 -14.51 -8.19
N LYS A 161 -8.71 -14.37 -9.12
CA LYS A 161 -8.96 -13.70 -10.40
C LYS A 161 -9.99 -14.46 -11.23
N GLU A 162 -9.88 -15.78 -11.28
CA GLU A 162 -10.83 -16.62 -12.00
C GLU A 162 -12.24 -16.56 -11.37
N GLY A 163 -12.34 -16.60 -10.04
CA GLY A 163 -13.62 -16.45 -9.33
C GLY A 163 -14.30 -15.13 -9.65
N ASN A 164 -13.55 -14.03 -9.59
CA ASN A 164 -14.06 -12.71 -9.96
C ASN A 164 -14.51 -12.64 -11.43
N ARG A 165 -13.77 -13.30 -12.34
CA ARG A 165 -14.15 -13.40 -13.76
C ARG A 165 -15.49 -14.11 -13.92
N ARG A 166 -15.70 -15.23 -13.22
CA ARG A 166 -16.96 -15.99 -13.26
C ARG A 166 -18.12 -15.20 -12.66
N CYS A 167 -17.94 -14.58 -11.49
CA CYS A 167 -18.97 -13.71 -10.91
C CYS A 167 -19.37 -12.58 -11.86
N LYS A 168 -18.41 -11.90 -12.48
CA LYS A 168 -18.67 -10.83 -13.45
C LYS A 168 -19.41 -11.33 -14.69
N ALA A 169 -19.01 -12.48 -15.25
CA ALA A 169 -19.65 -13.06 -16.43
C ALA A 169 -21.13 -13.39 -16.19
N HIS A 170 -21.48 -13.75 -14.95
CA HIS A 170 -22.86 -14.05 -14.54
C HIS A 170 -23.59 -12.85 -13.91
N GLY A 171 -23.03 -11.63 -14.01
CA GLY A 171 -23.68 -10.42 -13.50
C GLY A 171 -23.74 -10.30 -11.97
N VAL A 172 -23.02 -11.16 -11.24
CA VAL A 172 -22.92 -11.09 -9.78
C VAL A 172 -21.98 -9.95 -9.40
N LYS A 173 -22.53 -8.92 -8.75
CA LYS A 173 -21.73 -7.81 -8.21
C LYS A 173 -20.93 -8.30 -7.00
N PRO A 174 -19.61 -8.04 -6.93
CA PRO A 174 -18.80 -8.41 -5.78
C PRO A 174 -19.34 -7.75 -4.52
N SER A 175 -19.70 -8.56 -3.55
CA SER A 175 -20.05 -8.09 -2.22
C SER A 175 -18.81 -7.44 -1.60
N LYS A 176 -18.94 -6.16 -1.21
CA LYS A 176 -17.92 -5.52 -0.37
C LYS A 176 -18.10 -6.12 1.01
N GLY A 177 -17.19 -7.00 1.44
CA GLY A 177 -17.29 -7.76 2.68
C GLY A 177 -17.51 -6.96 3.99
N GLY A 178 -17.58 -5.62 3.95
CA GLY A 178 -17.84 -4.75 5.11
C GLY A 178 -19.29 -4.24 5.26
N GLU A 179 -20.22 -4.58 4.37
CA GLU A 179 -21.59 -4.03 4.41
C GLU A 179 -22.55 -4.78 5.37
N THR A 180 -22.16 -5.96 5.87
CA THR A 180 -22.94 -6.73 6.86
C THR A 180 -22.49 -6.41 8.29
N SER A 181 -23.36 -6.61 9.30
CA SER A 181 -22.97 -6.49 10.72
C SER A 181 -21.80 -7.41 11.07
N ALA A 182 -21.86 -8.67 10.64
CA ALA A 182 -20.76 -9.63 10.77
C ALA A 182 -19.48 -9.18 10.04
N GLY A 183 -19.61 -8.51 8.89
CA GLY A 183 -18.50 -7.93 8.14
C GLY A 183 -17.83 -6.76 8.87
N ARG A 184 -18.61 -5.92 9.55
CA ARG A 184 -18.10 -4.82 10.39
C ARG A 184 -17.32 -5.34 11.59
N ASP A 185 -17.86 -6.33 12.32
CA ASP A 185 -17.19 -6.94 13.46
C ASP A 185 -15.89 -7.66 13.03
N GLN A 186 -15.92 -8.34 11.89
CA GLN A 186 -14.71 -8.94 11.31
C GLN A 186 -13.69 -7.86 10.95
N GLN A 187 -14.12 -6.75 10.35
CA GLN A 187 -13.22 -5.66 9.97
C GLN A 187 -12.59 -4.95 11.18
N GLU A 188 -13.32 -4.82 12.29
CA GLU A 188 -12.78 -4.31 13.55
C GLU A 188 -11.74 -5.27 14.15
N ARG A 189 -12.03 -6.58 14.19
CA ARG A 189 -11.05 -7.60 14.62
C ARG A 189 -9.78 -7.59 13.77
N LEU A 190 -9.92 -7.49 12.46
CA LEU A 190 -8.77 -7.39 11.54
C LEU A 190 -7.99 -6.07 11.74
N SER A 191 -8.69 -4.97 12.05
CA SER A 191 -8.05 -3.69 12.36
C SER A 191 -7.24 -3.75 13.65
N ASN A 192 -7.76 -4.41 14.69
CA ASN A 192 -7.07 -4.58 15.97
C ASN A 192 -5.84 -5.48 15.82
N ALA A 193 -5.96 -6.63 15.14
CA ALA A 193 -4.84 -7.52 14.85
C ALA A 193 -3.72 -6.80 14.07
N TYR A 194 -4.09 -5.96 13.10
CA TYR A 194 -3.14 -5.12 12.38
C TYR A 194 -2.43 -4.10 13.30
N ALA A 195 -3.17 -3.44 14.20
CA ALA A 195 -2.60 -2.47 15.12
C ALA A 195 -1.61 -3.10 16.10
N GLU A 196 -1.92 -4.30 16.61
CA GLU A 196 -1.04 -5.11 17.46
C GLU A 196 0.23 -5.52 16.73
N PHE A 197 0.12 -6.06 15.51
CA PHE A 197 1.27 -6.42 14.69
C PHE A 197 2.17 -5.20 14.41
N ALA A 198 1.58 -4.06 14.05
CA ALA A 198 2.33 -2.82 13.83
C ALA A 198 2.98 -2.28 15.11
N ALA A 199 2.39 -2.51 16.28
CA ALA A 199 3.00 -2.19 17.56
C ALA A 199 4.20 -3.11 17.85
N ALA A 200 4.07 -4.41 17.61
CA ALA A 200 5.14 -5.40 17.78
C ALA A 200 6.37 -5.06 16.92
N CYS A 201 6.19 -4.78 15.62
CA CYS A 201 7.31 -4.35 14.76
C CYS A 201 7.99 -3.08 15.27
N ARG A 202 7.23 -2.11 15.81
CA ARG A 202 7.79 -0.87 16.38
C ARG A 202 8.55 -1.11 17.68
N ALA A 203 8.03 -1.96 18.57
CA ALA A 203 8.68 -2.30 19.83
C ALA A 203 10.02 -3.01 19.59
N GLU A 204 10.05 -3.94 18.63
CA GLU A 204 11.27 -4.66 18.28
C GLU A 204 12.37 -3.74 17.76
N ARG A 205 12.00 -2.77 16.90
CA ARG A 205 12.93 -1.73 16.45
C ARG A 205 13.54 -0.94 17.61
N VAL A 206 12.74 -0.58 18.62
CA VAL A 206 13.22 0.17 19.79
C VAL A 206 14.23 -0.66 20.58
N ARG A 207 13.96 -1.96 20.81
CA ARG A 207 14.89 -2.86 21.51
C ARG A 207 16.23 -2.98 20.79
N ARG A 208 16.23 -3.10 19.46
CA ARG A 208 17.48 -3.16 18.67
C ARG A 208 18.28 -1.87 18.74
N MET A 209 17.62 -0.72 18.64
CA MET A 209 18.30 0.58 18.77
C MET A 209 18.93 0.73 20.16
N ALA A 210 18.23 0.32 21.23
CA ALA A 210 18.78 0.32 22.58
C ALA A 210 20.06 -0.54 22.68
N ARG A 211 20.03 -1.75 22.12
CA ARG A 211 21.21 -2.64 22.05
C ARG A 211 22.38 -2.05 21.26
N MET A 212 22.14 -1.46 20.09
CA MET A 212 23.20 -0.85 19.28
C MET A 212 23.88 0.34 19.98
N HIS A 213 23.13 1.08 20.78
CA HIS A 213 23.66 2.24 21.51
C HIS A 213 24.18 1.90 22.91
N GLY A 214 24.24 0.62 23.28
CA GLY A 214 24.71 0.18 24.61
C GLY A 214 23.81 0.65 25.76
N ILE A 215 22.57 1.03 25.46
CA ILE A 215 21.56 1.40 26.45
C ILE A 215 20.91 0.07 26.87
N MET A 216 21.44 -0.55 27.93
CA MET A 216 20.84 -1.74 28.55
C MET A 216 19.58 -1.37 29.32
#